data_AF-A0A553I0L4-F1
#
_entry.id   AF-A0A553I0L4-F1
#
_cell.length_a   1.000
_cell.length_b   1.000
_cell.length_c   1.000
_cell.angle_alpha   90.00
_cell.angle_beta   90.00
_cell.angle_gamma   90.00
#
_symmetry.space_group_name_H-M   'P 1'
#
loop_
_entity.id
_entity.type
_entity.pdbx_description
1 polymer ?
#
loop_
_entity_poly.entity_id
_entity_poly.type
_entity_poly.pdbx_seq_one_letter_code
_entity_poly.pdbx_strand_id
1 'polypeptide(L)'
;MQYIKPPSPRMLEHQMAMLKCMEADPEVNWNLVMIKLGMNRRSAQSIWCRLKRQYEIRSGDRSRAPVPTGRDLQVILTIITCFHTVPKVNYSAMMQVANLSRRSAQSIVCRLKKNYFK
;
A
#
# COMPACT_ATOMS: atom_id res chain seq x y z
N MET A 1 -9.25 20.72 -0.91
CA MET A 1 -8.87 19.30 -1.12
C MET A 1 -7.43 19.29 -1.63
N GLN A 2 -6.49 18.63 -0.94
CA GLN A 2 -5.10 18.54 -1.42
C GLN A 2 -5.06 17.61 -2.65
N TYR A 3 -4.71 18.16 -3.80
CA TYR A 3 -4.53 17.42 -5.04
C TYR A 3 -3.22 16.63 -4.93
N ILE A 4 -3.29 15.36 -4.56
CA ILE A 4 -2.12 14.49 -4.56
C ILE A 4 -1.79 14.17 -6.02
N LYS A 5 -0.73 14.77 -6.57
CA LYS A 5 -0.21 14.43 -7.90
C LYS A 5 -0.05 12.90 -7.97
N PRO A 6 -0.58 12.22 -9.00
CA PRO A 6 -0.48 10.77 -9.10
C PRO A 6 1.00 10.36 -9.08
N PRO A 7 1.38 9.32 -8.30
CA PRO A 7 2.76 8.86 -8.27
C PRO A 7 3.20 8.43 -9.67
N SER A 8 4.48 8.60 -9.99
CA SER A 8 5.02 8.05 -11.24
C SER A 8 4.82 6.52 -11.26
N PRO A 9 4.68 5.90 -12.45
CA PRO A 9 4.47 4.45 -12.56
C PRO A 9 5.47 3.62 -11.75
N ARG A 10 6.75 4.01 -11.79
CA ARG A 10 7.82 3.38 -11.02
C ARG A 10 7.66 3.53 -9.50
N MET A 11 7.11 4.65 -9.02
CA MET A 11 6.81 4.82 -7.60
C MET A 11 5.64 3.93 -7.16
N LEU A 12 4.66 3.70 -8.04
CA LEU A 12 3.54 2.79 -7.77
C LEU A 12 4.03 1.34 -7.65
N GLU A 13 4.91 0.90 -8.55
CA GLU A 13 5.54 -0.43 -8.46
C GLU A 13 6.23 -0.64 -7.11
N HIS A 14 7.00 0.36 -6.67
CA HIS A 14 7.68 0.26 -5.37
C HIS A 14 6.72 0.32 -4.18
N GLN A 15 5.60 1.04 -4.28
CA GLN A 15 4.54 1.04 -3.27
C GLN A 15 3.92 -0.35 -3.15
N MET A 16 3.60 -0.97 -4.29
CA MET A 16 3.05 -2.32 -4.31
C MET A 16 4.04 -3.34 -3.75
N ALA A 17 5.33 -3.22 -4.11
CA ALA A 17 6.38 -4.04 -3.55
C ALA A 17 6.49 -3.87 -2.02
N MET A 18 6.38 -2.63 -1.51
CA MET A 18 6.38 -2.37 -0.07
C MET A 18 5.22 -3.08 0.65
N LEU A 19 4.00 -3.02 0.09
CA LEU A 19 2.81 -3.62 0.70
C LEU A 19 2.91 -5.15 0.78
N LYS A 20 3.47 -5.79 -0.25
CA LYS A 20 3.68 -7.24 -0.24
C LYS A 20 4.77 -7.67 0.73
N CYS A 21 5.81 -6.85 0.84
CA CYS A 21 6.93 -7.11 1.74
C CYS A 21 6.64 -6.71 3.20
N MET A 22 5.39 -6.44 3.58
CA MET A 22 5.03 -6.23 4.98
C MET A 22 5.21 -7.52 5.79
N GLU A 23 5.77 -7.39 6.99
CA GLU A 23 5.97 -8.54 7.89
C GLU A 23 4.65 -9.09 8.46
N ALA A 24 3.65 -8.22 8.61
CA ALA A 24 2.30 -8.56 9.04
C ALA A 24 1.27 -7.61 8.40
N ASP A 25 0.01 -8.06 8.32
CA ASP A 25 -1.10 -7.21 7.87
C ASP A 25 -1.35 -6.09 8.92
N PRO A 26 -1.32 -4.81 8.54
CA PRO A 26 -1.53 -3.71 9.48
C PRO A 26 -3.01 -3.58 9.85
N GLU A 27 -3.28 -3.15 11.08
CA GLU A 27 -4.62 -2.79 11.51
C GLU A 27 -5.10 -1.52 10.79
N VAL A 28 -6.35 -1.55 10.30
CA VAL A 28 -6.96 -0.47 9.51
C VAL A 28 -8.03 0.23 10.33
N ASN A 29 -7.95 1.57 10.42
CA ASN A 29 -9.01 2.40 10.98
C ASN A 29 -10.18 2.50 10.01
N TRP A 30 -11.12 1.57 10.12
CA TRP A 30 -12.27 1.49 9.23
C TRP A 30 -13.20 2.69 9.31
N ASN A 31 -13.27 3.39 10.45
CA ASN A 31 -14.06 4.61 10.57
C ASN A 31 -13.50 5.71 9.66
N LEU A 32 -12.18 5.87 9.62
CA LEU A 32 -11.52 6.84 8.73
C LEU A 32 -11.67 6.47 7.26
N VAL A 33 -11.60 5.17 6.93
CA VAL A 33 -11.84 4.66 5.57
C VAL A 33 -13.26 5.02 5.12
N MET A 34 -14.26 4.81 5.97
CA MET A 34 -15.65 5.15 5.65
C MET A 34 -15.82 6.63 5.32
N ILE A 35 -15.21 7.51 6.13
CA ILE A 35 -15.24 8.97 5.92
C ILE A 35 -14.57 9.35 4.60
N LYS A 36 -13.35 8.82 4.34
CA LYS A 36 -12.58 9.19 3.14
C LYS A 36 -13.15 8.64 1.85
N LEU A 37 -13.74 7.44 1.88
CA LEU A 37 -14.28 6.77 0.70
C LEU A 37 -15.78 6.98 0.52
N GLY A 38 -16.47 7.61 1.49
CA GLY A 38 -17.91 7.85 1.43
C GLY A 38 -18.74 6.56 1.36
N MET A 39 -18.30 5.50 2.01
CA MET A 39 -18.95 4.18 1.95
C MET A 39 -19.07 3.56 3.34
N ASN A 40 -20.00 2.62 3.51
CA ASN A 40 -20.13 1.89 4.78
C ASN A 40 -18.98 0.89 4.98
N ARG A 41 -18.79 0.48 6.24
CA ARG A 41 -17.70 -0.43 6.65
C ARG A 41 -17.69 -1.75 5.88
N ARG A 42 -18.86 -2.39 5.73
CA ARG A 42 -18.98 -3.71 5.09
C ARG A 42 -18.55 -3.63 3.62
N SER A 43 -18.96 -2.59 2.91
CA SER A 43 -18.54 -2.33 1.53
C SER A 43 -17.03 -2.06 1.44
N ALA A 44 -16.48 -1.21 2.31
CA ALA A 44 -15.05 -0.91 2.33
C ALA A 44 -14.20 -2.17 2.57
N GLN A 45 -14.60 -3.00 3.54
CA GLN A 45 -13.92 -4.26 3.84
C GLN A 45 -14.02 -5.25 2.67
N SER A 46 -15.20 -5.37 2.05
CA SER A 46 -15.39 -6.24 0.88
C SER A 46 -14.49 -5.81 -0.29
N ILE A 47 -14.45 -4.50 -0.58
CA ILE A 47 -13.58 -3.93 -1.63
C ILE A 47 -12.11 -4.18 -1.28
N TRP A 48 -11.68 -3.94 -0.04
CA TRP A 48 -10.31 -4.20 0.38
C TRP A 48 -9.93 -5.67 0.20
N CYS A 49 -10.78 -6.60 0.66
CA CYS A 49 -10.56 -8.04 0.49
C CYS A 49 -10.52 -8.47 -0.97
N ARG A 50 -11.27 -7.81 -1.86
CA ARG A 50 -11.22 -8.05 -3.30
C ARG A 50 -9.89 -7.55 -3.88
N LEU A 51 -9.50 -6.32 -3.57
CA LEU A 51 -8.27 -5.70 -4.06
C LEU A 51 -7.03 -6.45 -3.56
N LYS A 52 -7.00 -6.88 -2.30
CA LYS A 52 -5.93 -7.72 -1.76
C LYS A 52 -5.77 -9.03 -2.55
N ARG A 53 -6.87 -9.64 -2.98
CA ARG A 53 -6.81 -10.86 -3.80
C ARG A 53 -6.39 -10.57 -5.24
N GLN A 54 -6.99 -9.57 -5.86
CA GLN A 54 -6.74 -9.19 -7.26
C GLN A 54 -5.28 -8.74 -7.50
N TYR A 55 -4.68 -8.04 -6.54
CA TYR A 55 -3.31 -7.53 -6.63
C TYR A 55 -2.32 -8.32 -5.77
N GLU A 56 -2.74 -9.47 -5.25
CA GLU A 56 -1.93 -10.35 -4.41
C GLU A 56 -1.27 -9.60 -3.23
N ILE A 57 -1.97 -8.64 -2.63
CA ILE A 57 -1.46 -7.89 -1.49
C ILE A 57 -1.66 -8.75 -0.24
N ARG A 58 -0.66 -9.57 0.07
CA ARG A 58 -0.59 -10.39 1.29
C ARG A 58 0.75 -10.16 1.97
N SER A 59 0.73 -10.12 3.30
CA SER A 59 1.98 -10.10 4.08
C SER A 59 2.85 -11.31 3.74
N GLY A 60 4.15 -11.06 3.58
CA GLY A 60 5.13 -12.08 3.21
C GLY A 60 5.13 -12.51 1.73
N ASP A 61 4.23 -12.00 0.90
CA ASP A 61 4.23 -12.28 -0.54
C ASP A 61 5.42 -11.58 -1.23
N ARG A 62 6.03 -12.29 -2.18
CA ARG A 62 7.21 -11.86 -2.93
C ARG A 62 7.00 -11.96 -4.45
N SER A 63 5.77 -12.23 -4.90
CA SER A 63 5.47 -12.23 -6.33
C SER A 63 5.41 -10.79 -6.88
N ARG A 64 5.78 -10.63 -8.16
CA ARG A 64 5.48 -9.40 -8.89
C ARG A 64 4.00 -9.39 -9.24
N ALA A 65 3.25 -8.41 -8.75
CA ALA A 65 1.85 -8.21 -9.10
C ALA A 65 1.69 -7.16 -10.20
N PRO A 66 0.54 -7.20 -10.91
CA PRO A 66 0.07 -6.07 -11.69
C PRO A 66 -0.05 -4.81 -10.82
N VAL A 67 0.32 -3.67 -11.38
CA VAL A 67 0.20 -2.37 -10.70
C VAL A 67 -1.24 -1.88 -10.86
N PRO A 68 -1.95 -1.57 -9.75
CA PRO A 68 -3.29 -1.00 -9.82
C PRO A 68 -3.27 0.36 -10.51
N THR A 69 -4.31 0.65 -11.27
CA THR A 69 -4.50 1.94 -11.95
C THR A 69 -5.88 2.52 -11.63
N GLY A 70 -6.06 3.81 -11.93
CA GLY A 70 -7.34 4.50 -11.78
C GLY A 70 -7.94 4.38 -10.37
N ARG A 71 -9.20 3.95 -10.30
CA ARG A 71 -9.99 3.88 -9.06
C ARG A 71 -9.43 2.89 -8.05
N ASP A 72 -8.95 1.74 -8.50
CA ASP A 72 -8.41 0.70 -7.61
C ASP A 72 -7.19 1.21 -6.86
N LEU A 73 -6.30 1.92 -7.56
CA LEU A 73 -5.15 2.58 -6.94
C LEU A 73 -5.59 3.61 -5.90
N GLN A 74 -6.56 4.47 -6.23
CA GLN A 74 -7.05 5.49 -5.31
C GLN A 74 -7.60 4.86 -4.01
N VAL A 75 -8.35 3.76 -4.13
CA VAL A 75 -8.89 3.05 -2.97
C VAL A 75 -7.78 2.43 -2.12
N ILE A 76 -6.81 1.75 -2.74
CA ILE A 76 -5.66 1.16 -2.05
C ILE A 76 -4.88 2.23 -1.28
N LEU A 77 -4.51 3.33 -1.94
CA LEU A 77 -3.79 4.43 -1.32
C LEU A 77 -4.57 5.06 -0.17
N THR A 78 -5.89 5.22 -0.33
CA THR A 78 -6.74 5.75 0.74
C THR A 78 -6.75 4.84 1.97
N ILE A 79 -6.87 3.53 1.77
CA ILE A 79 -6.82 2.54 2.85
C ILE A 79 -5.47 2.54 3.55
N ILE A 80 -4.36 2.65 2.82
CA ILE A 80 -3.00 2.73 3.40
C ILE A 80 -2.85 3.94 4.32
N THR A 81 -3.42 5.10 3.96
CA THR A 81 -3.43 6.28 4.85
C THR A 81 -4.25 6.11 6.13
N CYS A 82 -5.01 5.00 6.24
CA CYS A 82 -5.85 4.71 7.39
C CYS A 82 -5.27 3.59 8.28
N PHE A 83 -4.03 3.15 8.05
CA PHE A 83 -3.38 2.18 8.92
C PHE A 83 -3.10 2.80 10.29
N HIS A 84 -3.36 2.06 11.36
CA HIS A 84 -3.13 2.52 12.74
C HIS A 84 -1.64 2.69 13.06
N THR A 85 -0.81 1.83 12.49
CA THR A 85 0.63 1.81 12.73
C THR A 85 1.40 1.76 11.42
N VAL A 86 2.60 2.32 11.43
CA VAL A 86 3.56 2.19 10.34
C VAL A 86 3.97 0.73 10.20
N PRO A 87 3.74 0.08 9.03
CA PRO A 87 4.07 -1.34 8.88
C PRO A 87 5.58 -1.56 8.89
N LYS A 88 6.00 -2.69 9.48
CA LYS A 88 7.35 -3.22 9.31
C LYS A 88 7.45 -3.85 7.92
N VAL A 89 8.57 -3.58 7.24
CA VAL A 89 8.80 -4.02 5.86
C VAL A 89 10.07 -4.85 5.85
N ASN A 90 9.98 -6.05 5.28
CA ASN A 90 11.13 -6.91 5.02
C ASN A 90 11.94 -6.35 3.84
N TYR A 91 13.01 -5.63 4.16
CA TYR A 91 13.88 -5.02 3.15
C TYR A 91 14.55 -6.04 2.22
N SER A 92 14.87 -7.24 2.71
CA SER A 92 15.49 -8.28 1.88
C SER A 92 14.52 -8.76 0.80
N ALA A 93 13.25 -8.96 1.16
CA ALA A 93 12.20 -9.29 0.19
C ALA A 93 11.98 -8.14 -0.79
N MET A 94 11.93 -6.89 -0.30
CA MET A 94 11.71 -5.73 -1.16
C MET A 94 12.83 -5.53 -2.19
N MET A 95 14.08 -5.79 -1.82
CA MET A 95 15.21 -5.75 -2.74
C MET A 95 15.01 -6.73 -3.90
N GLN A 96 14.50 -7.94 -3.62
CA GLN A 96 14.23 -8.96 -4.64
C GLN A 96 13.04 -8.59 -5.52
N VAL A 97 11.91 -8.20 -4.92
CA VAL A 97 10.66 -7.88 -5.64
C VAL A 97 10.84 -6.68 -6.56
N ALA A 98 11.43 -5.60 -6.03
CA ALA A 98 11.59 -4.34 -6.75
C ALA A 98 12.89 -4.25 -7.56
N ASN A 99 13.78 -5.25 -7.46
CA ASN A 99 15.12 -5.25 -8.05
C ASN A 99 15.92 -3.96 -7.71
N LEU A 100 16.10 -3.72 -6.42
CA LEU A 100 16.75 -2.51 -5.88
C LEU A 100 17.86 -2.87 -4.90
N SER A 101 18.82 -1.96 -4.74
CA SER A 101 19.78 -2.02 -3.62
C SER A 101 19.06 -1.78 -2.28
N ARG A 102 19.65 -2.28 -1.19
CA ARG A 102 19.13 -2.09 0.17
C ARG A 102 18.91 -0.61 0.51
N ARG A 103 19.89 0.24 0.17
CA ARG A 103 19.83 1.68 0.42
C ARG A 103 18.67 2.34 -0.33
N SER A 104 18.45 1.96 -1.59
CA SER A 104 17.33 2.46 -2.38
C SER A 104 15.98 2.00 -1.82
N ALA A 105 15.85 0.71 -1.47
CA ALA A 105 14.64 0.18 -0.83
C ALA A 105 14.31 0.92 0.46
N GLN A 106 15.30 1.13 1.35
CA GLN A 106 15.13 1.90 2.58
C GLN A 106 14.69 3.34 2.30
N SER A 107 15.37 4.04 1.39
CA SER A 107 15.03 5.42 1.02
C SER A 107 13.59 5.54 0.52
N ILE A 108 13.16 4.62 -0.34
CA ILE A 108 11.79 4.58 -0.86
C ILE A 108 10.80 4.31 0.26
N VAL A 109 11.01 3.29 1.08
CA VAL A 109 10.11 2.96 2.21
C VAL A 109 10.01 4.13 3.17
N CYS A 110 11.11 4.78 3.53
CA CYS A 110 11.10 5.97 4.38
C CYS A 110 10.27 7.10 3.76
N ARG A 111 10.40 7.35 2.46
CA ARG A 111 9.60 8.36 1.76
C ARG A 111 8.10 8.01 1.74
N LEU A 112 7.77 6.74 1.50
CA LEU A 112 6.38 6.27 1.54
C LEU A 112 5.81 6.40 2.95
N LYS A 113 6.55 5.99 3.97
CA LYS A 113 6.14 6.16 5.37
C LYS A 113 5.83 7.62 5.68
N LYS A 114 6.75 8.54 5.35
CA LYS A 114 6.56 9.98 5.56
C LYS A 114 5.34 10.57 4.83
N ASN A 115 5.01 10.05 3.65
CA ASN A 115 3.93 10.60 2.82
C ASN A 115 2.55 10.08 3.22
N TYR A 116 2.46 8.83 3.69
CA TYR A 116 1.18 8.16 3.93
C TYR A 116 0.85 7.95 5.41
N PHE A 117 1.83 8.06 6.31
CA PHE A 117 1.70 7.83 7.74
C PHE A 117 2.21 9.07 8.47
N LYS A 118 1.29 9.86 9.03
CA LYS A 118 1.57 11.07 9.81
C LYS A 118 0.90 10.97 11.16
#